data_AF-A0A6A7N6U7-F1
#
_entry.id   AF-A0A6A7N6U7-F1
#
_cell.length_a   1.000
_cell.length_b   1.000
_cell.length_c   1.000
_cell.angle_alpha   90.00
_cell.angle_beta   90.00
_cell.angle_gamma   90.00
#
_symmetry.space_group_name_H-M   'P 1'
#
loop_
_entity.id
_entity.type
_entity.pdbx_description
1 polymer ?
#
loop_
_entity_poly.entity_id
_entity_poly.type
_entity_poly.pdbx_seq_one_letter_code
_entity_poly.pdbx_strand_id
1 'polypeptide(L)'
;MYAIVVSAMLLALASALSVQAGQNFDLMRAYRANAQRTQLVLLAEHLEQYYLERGAYPAEPPGGGLAALTQTPGYEQVRSLLSAWQGYALSAMLTDGVWRYQRMVAYAVDPSQGRSRADYLAVNACGAGGFATAASWCGASNSVWFRKETRQGMNDAVSNERARLRRTLQKLGDSYSSQGAFPARDHAGIALAAGTSYTLAALVGYGGGAAGCRDVYVWRGVPLGCEDLFDAWGGAVGLAFTSDQAVSLISETPLVNAAGTPLVVAAGFTM
;
A
#
# COMPACT_ATOMS: atom_id res chain seq x y z
N MET A 1 -52.17 4.85 -55.29
CA MET A 1 -50.72 5.16 -55.30
C MET A 1 -50.27 5.97 -54.10
N TYR A 2 -50.93 7.09 -53.75
CA TYR A 2 -50.54 7.95 -52.62
C TYR A 2 -50.45 7.24 -51.26
N ALA A 3 -51.44 6.41 -50.90
CA ALA A 3 -51.46 5.70 -49.62
C ALA A 3 -50.27 4.71 -49.45
N ILE A 4 -49.80 4.11 -50.55
CA ILE A 4 -48.66 3.19 -50.54
C ILE A 4 -47.36 3.97 -50.31
N VAL A 5 -47.20 5.12 -50.96
CA VAL A 5 -46.03 6.00 -50.79
C VAL A 5 -45.94 6.55 -49.37
N VAL A 6 -47.07 7.01 -48.81
CA VAL A 6 -47.13 7.51 -47.42
C VAL A 6 -46.80 6.40 -46.42
N SER A 7 -47.35 5.19 -46.62
CA SER A 7 -47.05 4.03 -45.75
C SER A 7 -45.57 3.64 -45.81
N ALA A 8 -44.97 3.63 -47.00
CA ALA A 8 -43.55 3.33 -47.18
C ALA A 8 -42.64 4.38 -46.53
N MET A 9 -42.99 5.68 -46.63
CA MET A 9 -42.27 6.76 -45.95
C MET A 9 -42.34 6.65 -44.42
N LEU A 10 -43.51 6.30 -43.87
CA LEU A 10 -43.65 6.11 -42.42
C LEU A 10 -42.85 4.90 -41.91
N LEU A 11 -42.82 3.80 -42.68
CA LEU A 11 -41.99 2.63 -42.37
C LEU A 11 -40.48 2.96 -42.42
N ALA A 12 -40.04 3.72 -43.43
CA ALA A 12 -38.66 4.16 -43.54
C ALA A 12 -38.25 5.13 -42.42
N LEU A 13 -39.16 6.02 -42.00
CA LEU A 13 -38.92 6.93 -40.88
C LEU A 13 -38.88 6.16 -39.55
N ALA A 14 -39.77 5.20 -39.35
CA ALA A 14 -39.79 4.36 -38.15
C ALA A 14 -38.52 3.50 -38.03
N SER A 15 -38.01 2.96 -39.14
CA SER A 15 -36.75 2.20 -39.14
C SER A 15 -35.52 3.10 -38.92
N ALA A 16 -35.49 4.30 -39.50
CA ALA A 16 -34.43 5.27 -39.24
C ALA A 16 -34.39 5.70 -37.76
N LEU A 17 -35.55 5.98 -37.17
CA LEU A 17 -35.67 6.34 -35.75
C LEU A 17 -35.26 5.20 -34.81
N SER A 18 -35.60 3.94 -35.13
CA SER A 18 -35.22 2.80 -34.29
C SER A 18 -33.70 2.54 -34.34
N VAL A 19 -33.06 2.70 -35.51
CA VAL A 19 -31.60 2.63 -35.64
C VAL A 19 -30.92 3.73 -34.85
N GLN A 20 -31.40 4.98 -34.96
CA GLN A 20 -30.85 6.11 -34.21
C GLN A 20 -31.06 5.95 -32.69
N ALA A 21 -32.21 5.45 -32.27
CA ALA A 21 -32.46 5.12 -30.87
C ALA A 21 -31.49 4.04 -30.36
N GLY A 22 -31.26 2.98 -31.14
CA GLY A 22 -30.29 1.92 -30.82
C GLY A 22 -28.87 2.47 -30.65
N GLN A 23 -28.41 3.31 -31.59
CA GLN A 23 -27.09 3.97 -31.50
C GLN A 23 -26.96 4.85 -30.25
N ASN A 24 -28.02 5.60 -29.90
CA ASN A 24 -28.03 6.41 -28.69
C ASN A 24 -28.00 5.56 -27.41
N PHE A 25 -28.67 4.41 -27.39
CA PHE A 25 -28.59 3.47 -26.27
C PHE A 25 -27.20 2.87 -26.10
N ASP A 26 -26.56 2.49 -27.20
CA ASP A 26 -25.18 1.96 -27.17
C ASP A 26 -24.18 3.02 -26.72
N LEU A 27 -24.30 4.25 -27.22
CA LEU A 27 -23.47 5.38 -26.79
C LEU A 27 -23.66 5.68 -25.29
N MET A 28 -24.91 5.70 -24.81
CA MET A 28 -25.21 5.90 -23.39
C MET A 28 -24.66 4.77 -22.52
N ARG A 29 -24.73 3.52 -23.00
CA ARG A 29 -24.13 2.37 -22.31
C ARG A 29 -22.62 2.49 -22.24
N ALA A 30 -21.96 2.87 -23.35
CA ALA A 30 -20.52 3.09 -23.39
C ALA A 30 -20.09 4.24 -22.47
N TYR A 31 -20.83 5.36 -22.47
CA TYR A 31 -20.56 6.50 -21.60
C TYR A 31 -20.70 6.13 -20.12
N ARG A 32 -21.76 5.40 -19.73
CA ARG A 32 -21.94 4.89 -18.36
C ARG A 32 -20.83 3.94 -17.96
N ALA A 33 -20.44 3.02 -18.82
CA ALA A 33 -19.34 2.10 -18.54
C ALA A 33 -18.01 2.84 -18.35
N ASN A 34 -17.76 3.89 -19.13
CA ASN A 34 -16.57 4.73 -18.97
C ASN A 34 -16.61 5.52 -17.66
N ALA A 35 -17.74 6.17 -17.35
CA ALA A 35 -17.91 6.89 -16.09
C ALA A 35 -17.72 5.97 -14.87
N GLN A 36 -18.24 4.74 -14.92
CA GLN A 36 -18.03 3.74 -13.87
C GLN A 36 -16.56 3.35 -13.70
N ARG A 37 -15.82 3.19 -14.81
CA ARG A 37 -14.37 2.93 -14.76
C ARG A 37 -13.63 4.09 -14.11
N THR A 38 -13.90 5.33 -14.54
CA THR A 38 -13.27 6.53 -13.96
C THR A 38 -13.56 6.64 -12.46
N GLN A 39 -14.82 6.46 -12.05
CA GLN A 39 -15.17 6.47 -10.63
C GLN A 39 -14.43 5.40 -9.83
N LEU A 40 -14.27 4.20 -10.38
CA LEU A 40 -13.56 3.12 -9.71
C LEU A 40 -12.05 3.40 -9.59
N VAL A 41 -11.44 3.98 -10.62
CA VAL A 41 -10.03 4.39 -10.59
C VAL A 41 -9.80 5.46 -9.52
N LEU A 42 -10.64 6.49 -9.47
CA LEU A 42 -10.56 7.53 -8.43
C LEU A 42 -10.77 6.95 -7.03
N LEU A 43 -11.73 6.02 -6.87
CA LEU A 43 -11.94 5.31 -5.61
C LEU A 43 -10.69 4.52 -5.18
N ALA A 44 -10.06 3.83 -6.13
CA ALA A 44 -8.85 3.07 -5.90
C ALA A 44 -7.67 3.95 -5.50
N GLU A 45 -7.50 5.11 -6.15
CA GLU A 45 -6.49 6.12 -5.79
C GLU A 45 -6.69 6.61 -4.35
N HIS A 46 -7.92 6.91 -3.95
CA HIS A 46 -8.20 7.30 -2.56
C HIS A 46 -7.94 6.16 -1.56
N LEU A 47 -8.25 4.91 -1.90
CA LEU A 47 -7.91 3.77 -1.06
C LEU A 47 -6.40 3.57 -0.90
N GLU A 48 -5.64 3.78 -1.99
CA GLU A 48 -4.18 3.73 -1.97
C GLU A 48 -3.60 4.87 -1.13
N GLN A 49 -4.07 6.10 -1.32
CA GLN A 49 -3.67 7.25 -0.50
C GLN A 49 -3.96 7.01 0.99
N TYR A 50 -5.14 6.47 1.32
CA TYR A 50 -5.49 6.13 2.70
C TYR A 50 -4.51 5.10 3.29
N TYR A 51 -4.15 4.07 2.52
CA TYR A 51 -3.15 3.10 2.94
C TYR A 51 -1.78 3.74 3.17
N LEU A 52 -1.35 4.66 2.30
CA LEU A 52 -0.08 5.37 2.46
C LEU A 52 -0.06 6.25 3.72
N GLU A 53 -1.18 6.87 4.06
CA GLU A 53 -1.29 7.76 5.23
C GLU A 53 -1.48 7.01 6.56
N ARG A 54 -2.20 5.88 6.54
CA ARG A 54 -2.62 5.16 7.75
C ARG A 54 -1.91 3.83 7.96
N GLY A 55 -1.16 3.34 6.97
CA GLY A 55 -0.47 2.06 6.99
C GLY A 55 -1.38 0.83 6.87
N ALA A 56 -2.68 1.03 6.68
CA ALA A 56 -3.66 -0.04 6.54
C ALA A 56 -4.84 0.40 5.66
N TYR A 57 -5.44 -0.55 4.95
CA TYR A 57 -6.68 -0.28 4.22
C TYR A 57 -7.89 -0.23 5.18
N PRO A 58 -9.00 0.44 4.81
CA PRO A 58 -10.22 0.43 5.62
C PRO A 58 -10.70 -1.01 5.86
N ALA A 59 -10.96 -1.35 7.13
CA ALA A 59 -11.45 -2.67 7.49
C ALA A 59 -12.85 -2.92 6.90
N GLU A 60 -13.13 -4.14 6.44
CA GLU A 60 -14.48 -4.50 5.99
C GLU A 60 -15.52 -4.41 7.11
N PRO A 61 -16.82 -4.26 6.78
CA PRO A 61 -17.89 -4.38 7.76
C PRO A 61 -17.73 -5.62 8.67
N PRO A 62 -17.89 -5.47 9.99
CA PRO A 62 -18.46 -4.31 10.69
C PRO A 62 -17.54 -3.09 10.83
N GLY A 63 -16.27 -3.16 10.40
CA GLY A 63 -15.28 -2.07 10.42
C GLY A 63 -15.53 -0.90 9.44
N GLY A 64 -16.75 -0.80 8.90
CA GLY A 64 -17.22 0.33 8.08
C GLY A 64 -16.85 0.30 6.59
N GLY A 65 -15.82 -0.43 6.16
CA GLY A 65 -15.46 -0.55 4.74
C GLY A 65 -15.31 0.80 4.03
N LEU A 66 -15.92 0.94 2.85
CA LEU A 66 -15.97 2.22 2.14
C LEU A 66 -16.71 3.32 2.93
N ALA A 67 -17.65 2.98 3.82
CA ALA A 67 -18.34 3.96 4.64
C ALA A 67 -17.40 4.59 5.68
N ALA A 68 -16.48 3.82 6.27
CA ALA A 68 -15.45 4.34 7.17
C ALA A 68 -14.52 5.34 6.44
N LEU A 69 -14.18 5.06 5.19
CA LEU A 69 -13.39 5.97 4.36
C LEU A 69 -14.08 7.33 4.20
N THR A 70 -15.39 7.35 3.90
CA THR A 70 -16.15 8.61 3.75
C THR A 70 -16.35 9.42 5.04
N GLN A 71 -16.06 8.82 6.20
CA GLN A 71 -16.12 9.50 7.51
C GLN A 71 -14.74 9.97 7.96
N THR A 72 -13.68 9.62 7.24
CA THR A 72 -12.32 10.04 7.56
C THR A 72 -12.09 11.45 7.01
N PRO A 73 -11.59 12.41 7.85
CA PRO A 73 -11.25 13.74 7.38
C PRO A 73 -10.29 13.71 6.17
N GLY A 74 -10.63 14.45 5.11
CA GLY A 74 -9.88 14.49 3.83
C GLY A 74 -10.34 13.48 2.77
N TYR A 75 -11.32 12.63 3.09
CA TYR A 75 -11.88 11.61 2.18
C TYR A 75 -13.39 11.76 1.96
N GLU A 76 -13.96 12.91 2.32
CA GLU A 76 -15.39 13.19 2.22
C GLU A 76 -15.89 13.09 0.77
N GLN A 77 -15.06 13.47 -0.20
CA GLN A 77 -15.33 13.41 -1.65
C GLN A 77 -15.64 12.00 -2.15
N VAL A 78 -15.11 10.98 -1.48
CA VAL A 78 -15.36 9.57 -1.84
C VAL A 78 -16.85 9.26 -1.82
N ARG A 79 -17.64 9.94 -0.97
CA ARG A 79 -19.10 9.75 -0.91
C ARG A 79 -19.78 9.99 -2.25
N SER A 80 -19.29 10.92 -3.06
CA SER A 80 -19.83 11.20 -4.39
C SER A 80 -19.45 10.16 -5.44
N LEU A 81 -18.39 9.38 -5.18
CA LEU A 81 -17.92 8.30 -6.04
C LEU A 81 -18.68 6.99 -5.77
N LEU A 82 -19.22 6.83 -4.55
CA LEU A 82 -19.91 5.61 -4.13
C LEU A 82 -21.22 5.41 -4.89
N SER A 83 -21.38 4.20 -5.43
CA SER A 83 -22.59 3.77 -6.12
C SER A 83 -22.98 2.36 -5.67
N ALA A 84 -24.27 2.01 -5.76
CA ALA A 84 -24.78 0.67 -5.45
C ALA A 84 -24.14 -0.44 -6.32
N TRP A 85 -23.48 -0.05 -7.41
CA TRP A 85 -22.81 -0.93 -8.34
C TRP A 85 -21.38 -1.25 -7.90
N GLN A 86 -20.85 -0.53 -6.92
CA GLN A 86 -19.48 -0.70 -6.47
C GLN A 86 -19.42 -1.57 -5.22
N GLY A 87 -18.35 -2.34 -5.13
CA GLY A 87 -18.01 -3.10 -3.94
C GLY A 87 -16.54 -2.95 -3.61
N TYR A 88 -16.23 -3.29 -2.37
CA TYR A 88 -14.89 -3.30 -1.82
C TYR A 88 -14.67 -4.62 -1.12
N ALA A 89 -13.47 -5.16 -1.21
CA ALA A 89 -13.05 -6.25 -0.35
C ALA A 89 -11.58 -6.16 0.02
N LEU A 90 -11.27 -6.62 1.23
CA LEU A 90 -9.95 -6.78 1.80
C LEU A 90 -9.81 -8.24 2.22
N SER A 91 -8.78 -8.91 1.72
CA SER A 91 -8.53 -10.30 2.07
C SER A 91 -8.01 -10.41 3.50
N ALA A 92 -8.19 -11.59 4.08
CA ALA A 92 -7.30 -12.03 5.16
C ALA A 92 -5.84 -12.02 4.67
N MET A 93 -4.89 -12.20 5.59
CA MET A 93 -3.49 -12.35 5.23
C MET A 93 -3.31 -13.58 4.32
N LEU A 94 -2.88 -13.33 3.09
CA LEU A 94 -2.49 -14.31 2.09
C LEU A 94 -0.98 -14.56 2.17
N THR A 95 -0.51 -15.62 1.52
CA THR A 95 0.91 -15.85 1.29
C THR A 95 1.18 -16.26 -0.14
N ASP A 96 2.33 -15.85 -0.67
CA ASP A 96 2.83 -16.29 -1.97
C ASP A 96 4.06 -17.20 -1.86
N GLY A 97 4.31 -17.73 -0.66
CA GLY A 97 5.49 -18.52 -0.33
C GLY A 97 6.71 -17.70 0.06
N VAL A 98 6.71 -16.38 -0.18
CA VAL A 98 7.80 -15.46 0.22
C VAL A 98 7.30 -14.47 1.26
N TRP A 99 6.23 -13.75 0.94
CA TRP A 99 5.64 -12.70 1.76
C TRP A 99 4.28 -13.15 2.31
N ARG A 100 3.86 -12.59 3.45
CA ARG A 100 2.43 -12.47 3.73
C ARG A 100 1.95 -11.09 3.35
N TYR A 101 0.79 -11.04 2.72
CA TYR A 101 0.26 -9.80 2.18
C TYR A 101 -1.26 -9.78 2.29
N GLN A 102 -1.81 -8.58 2.22
CA GLN A 102 -3.24 -8.40 2.04
C GLN A 102 -3.51 -7.95 0.62
N ARG A 103 -4.64 -8.39 0.10
CA ARG A 103 -5.17 -7.97 -1.18
C ARG A 103 -6.38 -7.09 -0.91
N MET A 104 -6.37 -5.92 -1.51
CA MET A 104 -7.54 -5.05 -1.59
C MET A 104 -8.08 -5.10 -3.02
N VAL A 105 -9.41 -5.10 -3.15
CA VAL A 105 -10.10 -4.91 -4.42
C VAL A 105 -11.22 -3.88 -4.26
N ALA A 106 -11.29 -2.97 -5.22
CA ALA A 106 -12.50 -2.24 -5.53
C ALA A 106 -13.06 -2.77 -6.84
N TYR A 107 -14.35 -3.03 -6.93
CA TYR A 107 -14.96 -3.61 -8.13
C TYR A 107 -16.32 -3.00 -8.43
N ALA A 108 -16.75 -3.12 -9.69
CA ALA A 108 -18.08 -2.78 -10.13
C ALA A 108 -18.83 -4.03 -10.60
N VAL A 109 -20.00 -4.27 -10.01
CA VAL A 109 -20.95 -5.34 -10.35
C VAL A 109 -22.30 -4.71 -10.65
N ASP A 110 -22.89 -5.14 -11.77
CA ASP A 110 -24.25 -4.74 -12.11
C ASP A 110 -25.25 -5.36 -11.11
N PRO A 111 -25.98 -4.55 -10.32
CA PRO A 111 -26.94 -5.07 -9.34
C PRO A 111 -28.05 -5.91 -9.98
N SER A 112 -28.39 -5.66 -11.24
CA SER A 112 -29.43 -6.40 -11.96
C SER A 112 -29.06 -7.87 -12.22
N GLN A 113 -27.77 -8.20 -12.16
CA GLN A 113 -27.32 -9.59 -12.27
C GLN A 113 -27.61 -10.40 -11.01
N GLY A 114 -28.04 -9.77 -9.91
CA GLY A 114 -28.38 -10.45 -8.65
C GLY A 114 -27.20 -11.18 -8.01
N ARG A 115 -25.97 -10.91 -8.45
CA ARG A 115 -24.77 -11.60 -7.97
C ARG A 115 -24.40 -11.07 -6.60
N SER A 116 -24.31 -11.97 -5.61
CA SER A 116 -23.86 -11.57 -4.28
C SER A 116 -22.37 -11.20 -4.30
N ARG A 117 -21.95 -10.45 -3.28
CA ARG A 117 -20.54 -10.12 -3.04
C ARG A 117 -19.66 -11.37 -2.98
N ALA A 118 -20.11 -12.40 -2.27
CA ALA A 118 -19.37 -13.65 -2.13
C ALA A 118 -19.21 -14.36 -3.48
N ASP A 119 -20.28 -14.42 -4.27
CA ASP A 119 -20.25 -15.05 -5.60
C ASP A 119 -19.32 -14.30 -6.56
N TYR A 120 -19.28 -12.97 -6.49
CA TYR A 120 -18.35 -12.19 -7.29
C TYR A 120 -16.89 -12.47 -6.92
N LEU A 121 -16.58 -12.45 -5.63
CA LEU A 121 -15.21 -12.66 -5.12
C LEU A 121 -14.74 -14.11 -5.31
N ALA A 122 -15.64 -15.07 -5.51
CA ALA A 122 -15.30 -16.44 -5.86
C ALA A 122 -14.82 -16.61 -7.32
N VAL A 123 -15.18 -15.68 -8.22
CA VAL A 123 -14.75 -15.73 -9.62
C VAL A 123 -13.32 -15.21 -9.75
N ASN A 124 -12.47 -15.97 -10.44
CA ASN A 124 -11.11 -15.58 -10.75
C ASN A 124 -10.80 -15.78 -12.24
N ALA A 125 -10.75 -14.70 -13.02
CA ALA A 125 -10.50 -14.81 -14.46
C ALA A 125 -9.06 -15.21 -14.81
N CYS A 126 -8.10 -15.12 -13.89
CA CYS A 126 -6.71 -15.48 -14.14
C CYS A 126 -6.25 -16.79 -13.51
N GLY A 127 -7.16 -17.61 -12.98
CA GLY A 127 -6.81 -18.95 -12.53
C GLY A 127 -7.79 -19.57 -11.54
N ALA A 128 -7.32 -20.60 -10.84
CA ALA A 128 -8.10 -21.28 -9.81
C ALA A 128 -8.13 -20.50 -8.49
N GLY A 129 -9.12 -20.82 -7.65
CA GLY A 129 -9.32 -20.21 -6.34
C GLY A 129 -10.02 -18.84 -6.41
N GLY A 130 -10.50 -18.36 -5.26
CA GLY A 130 -11.21 -17.09 -5.13
C GLY A 130 -10.31 -15.97 -4.58
N PHE A 131 -10.90 -14.80 -4.40
CA PHE A 131 -10.23 -13.60 -3.87
C PHE A 131 -9.47 -13.85 -2.56
N ALA A 132 -10.03 -14.67 -1.68
CA ALA A 132 -9.48 -14.95 -0.35
C ALA A 132 -8.43 -16.07 -0.31
N THR A 133 -8.18 -16.80 -1.42
CA THR A 133 -7.31 -17.98 -1.40
C THR A 133 -6.32 -18.04 -2.56
N ALA A 134 -6.63 -17.41 -3.69
CA ALA A 134 -5.78 -17.47 -4.87
C ALA A 134 -4.51 -16.61 -4.69
N ALA A 135 -3.35 -17.15 -5.11
CA ALA A 135 -2.08 -16.42 -5.13
C ALA A 135 -2.11 -15.20 -6.08
N SER A 136 -2.87 -15.30 -7.17
CA SER A 136 -3.25 -14.16 -8.02
C SER A 136 -4.75 -14.21 -8.27
N TRP A 137 -5.41 -13.07 -8.17
CA TRP A 137 -6.84 -12.95 -8.39
C TRP A 137 -7.16 -11.85 -9.40
N CYS A 138 -8.04 -12.15 -10.34
CA CYS A 138 -8.56 -11.21 -11.31
C CYS A 138 -10.08 -11.32 -11.22
N GLY A 139 -10.79 -10.19 -11.12
CA GLY A 139 -12.25 -10.21 -11.09
C GLY A 139 -12.85 -10.83 -12.35
N ALA A 140 -14.18 -10.90 -12.39
CA ALA A 140 -14.87 -11.46 -13.56
C ALA A 140 -14.47 -10.72 -14.86
N SER A 141 -14.32 -11.45 -15.96
CA SER A 141 -13.86 -10.90 -17.26
C SER A 141 -14.78 -9.81 -17.83
N ASN A 142 -16.04 -9.82 -17.45
CA ASN A 142 -17.06 -8.85 -17.84
C ASN A 142 -17.30 -7.74 -16.81
N SER A 143 -16.42 -7.60 -15.81
CA SER A 143 -16.52 -6.62 -14.73
C SER A 143 -15.32 -5.69 -14.72
N VAL A 144 -15.52 -4.47 -14.21
CA VAL A 144 -14.44 -3.54 -13.93
C VAL A 144 -13.99 -3.74 -12.50
N TRP A 145 -12.69 -3.93 -12.29
CA TRP A 145 -12.10 -4.09 -10.97
C TRP A 145 -10.71 -3.45 -10.92
N PHE A 146 -10.32 -3.05 -9.73
CA PHE A 146 -8.99 -2.58 -9.39
C PHE A 146 -8.49 -3.37 -8.19
N ARG A 147 -7.26 -3.88 -8.28
CA ARG A 147 -6.63 -4.71 -7.25
C ARG A 147 -5.31 -4.10 -6.83
N LYS A 148 -5.08 -4.00 -5.54
CA LYS A 148 -3.75 -3.72 -4.97
C LYS A 148 -3.38 -4.81 -3.97
N GLU A 149 -2.11 -5.17 -3.93
CA GLU A 149 -1.57 -6.13 -2.97
C GLU A 149 -0.39 -5.49 -2.24
N THR A 150 -0.35 -5.63 -0.91
CA THR A 150 0.69 -4.98 -0.11
C THR A 150 2.11 -5.45 -0.47
N ARG A 151 2.25 -6.68 -0.99
CA ARG A 151 3.54 -7.22 -1.48
C ARG A 151 4.17 -6.43 -2.62
N GLN A 152 3.40 -5.72 -3.43
CA GLN A 152 3.92 -5.05 -4.63
C GLN A 152 4.97 -3.98 -4.31
N GLY A 153 4.91 -3.35 -3.13
CA GLY A 153 5.88 -2.35 -2.69
C GLY A 153 6.88 -2.85 -1.64
N MET A 154 6.82 -4.12 -1.22
CA MET A 154 7.65 -4.61 -0.12
C MET A 154 9.14 -4.60 -0.47
N ASN A 155 9.52 -5.05 -1.67
CA ASN A 155 10.91 -5.07 -2.09
C ASN A 155 11.52 -3.67 -2.18
N ASP A 156 10.74 -2.70 -2.68
CA ASP A 156 11.18 -1.31 -2.78
C ASP A 156 11.33 -0.70 -1.38
N ALA A 157 10.38 -0.95 -0.47
CA ALA A 157 10.47 -0.50 0.91
C ALA A 157 11.71 -1.07 1.63
N VAL A 158 11.99 -2.36 1.47
CA VAL A 158 13.18 -3.02 2.02
C VAL A 158 14.47 -2.46 1.42
N SER A 159 14.49 -2.23 0.11
CA SER A 159 15.65 -1.68 -0.59
C SER A 159 15.95 -0.23 -0.16
N ASN A 160 14.90 0.58 -0.01
CA ASN A 160 15.00 1.94 0.49
C ASN A 160 15.51 1.98 1.92
N GLU A 161 15.00 1.12 2.80
CA GLU A 161 15.49 1.04 4.17
C GLU A 161 16.95 0.59 4.23
N ARG A 162 17.34 -0.41 3.44
CA ARG A 162 18.75 -0.82 3.34
C ARG A 162 19.65 0.31 2.87
N ALA A 163 19.19 1.14 1.93
CA ALA A 163 19.93 2.32 1.48
C ALA A 163 20.04 3.38 2.58
N ARG A 164 19.02 3.54 3.43
CA ARG A 164 19.06 4.43 4.61
C ARG A 164 20.09 3.95 5.62
N LEU A 165 20.02 2.69 6.04
CA LEU A 165 21.00 2.12 6.98
C LEU A 165 22.44 2.25 6.46
N ARG A 166 22.66 2.08 5.14
CA ARG A 166 23.99 2.30 4.53
C ARG A 166 24.45 3.74 4.62
N ARG A 167 23.57 4.73 4.46
CA ARG A 167 23.93 6.14 4.65
C ARG A 167 24.30 6.43 6.10
N THR A 168 23.58 5.87 7.04
CA THR A 168 23.91 5.99 8.47
C THR A 168 25.24 5.31 8.79
N LEU A 169 25.50 4.11 8.25
CA LEU A 169 26.81 3.45 8.37
C LEU A 169 27.94 4.25 7.74
N GLN A 170 27.70 4.96 6.63
CA GLN A 170 28.71 5.83 6.04
C GLN A 170 29.12 6.92 7.02
N LYS A 171 28.16 7.57 7.71
CA LYS A 171 28.47 8.57 8.74
C LYS A 171 29.31 7.99 9.87
N LEU A 172 29.01 6.76 10.29
CA LEU A 172 29.81 6.04 11.28
C LEU A 172 31.21 5.68 10.74
N GLY A 173 31.32 5.28 9.47
CA GLY A 173 32.58 4.97 8.80
C GLY A 173 33.48 6.19 8.60
N ASP A 174 32.89 7.35 8.31
CA ASP A 174 33.60 8.63 8.24
C ASP A 174 34.17 9.00 9.62
N SER A 175 33.37 8.83 10.67
CA SER A 175 33.83 9.00 12.06
C SER A 175 34.94 8.02 12.41
N TYR A 176 34.79 6.74 12.06
CA TYR A 176 35.81 5.72 12.25
C TYR A 176 37.12 6.12 11.56
N SER A 177 37.06 6.60 10.32
CA SER A 177 38.24 7.03 9.56
C SER A 177 38.99 8.19 10.23
N SER A 178 38.27 9.03 10.97
CA SER A 178 38.88 10.14 11.73
C SER A 178 39.38 9.76 13.13
N GLN A 179 38.73 8.79 13.79
CA GLN A 179 38.99 8.45 15.21
C GLN A 179 39.74 7.10 15.39
N GLY A 180 39.80 6.27 14.35
CA GLY A 180 40.37 4.92 14.38
C GLY A 180 39.50 3.86 15.09
N ALA A 181 38.29 4.23 15.51
CA ALA A 181 37.38 3.37 16.26
C ALA A 181 35.92 3.83 16.12
N PHE A 182 34.97 2.89 16.25
CA PHE A 182 33.56 3.21 16.40
C PHE A 182 33.26 3.76 17.79
N PRO A 183 32.25 4.64 17.93
CA PRO A 183 31.81 5.11 19.24
C PRO A 183 31.42 3.97 20.18
N ALA A 184 32.24 3.73 21.20
CA ALA A 184 32.04 2.66 22.18
C ALA A 184 31.37 3.13 23.48
N ARG A 185 30.75 4.33 23.48
CA ARG A 185 30.06 4.91 24.64
C ARG A 185 28.78 5.62 24.22
N ASP A 186 27.76 5.57 25.06
CA ASP A 186 26.51 6.33 24.88
C ASP A 186 26.68 7.84 25.16
N HIS A 187 25.57 8.59 25.10
CA HIS A 187 25.51 10.02 25.41
C HIS A 187 25.92 10.34 26.86
N ALA A 188 25.69 9.43 27.81
CA ALA A 188 25.99 9.60 29.23
C ALA A 188 27.43 9.23 29.61
N GLY A 189 28.22 8.65 28.70
CA GLY A 189 29.58 8.20 29.01
C GLY A 189 29.69 6.72 29.35
N ILE A 190 28.59 5.97 29.35
CA ILE A 190 28.56 4.56 29.69
C ILE A 190 29.10 3.76 28.50
N ALA A 191 30.00 2.82 28.77
CA ALA A 191 30.58 1.96 27.76
C ALA A 191 29.53 1.00 27.17
N LEU A 192 29.54 0.85 25.85
CA LEU A 192 28.72 -0.12 25.15
C LEU A 192 29.32 -1.51 25.33
N ALA A 193 28.49 -2.49 25.66
CA ALA A 193 28.93 -3.86 25.80
C ALA A 193 29.00 -4.55 24.43
N ALA A 194 30.11 -5.23 24.13
CA ALA A 194 30.24 -6.05 22.95
C ALA A 194 29.15 -7.13 22.90
N GLY A 195 28.57 -7.35 21.72
CA GLY A 195 27.48 -8.31 21.50
C GLY A 195 26.10 -7.82 21.94
N THR A 196 25.96 -6.55 22.33
CA THR A 196 24.66 -5.98 22.71
C THR A 196 24.14 -4.98 21.68
N SER A 197 22.82 -4.84 21.64
CA SER A 197 22.13 -3.91 20.74
C SER A 197 21.54 -2.73 21.53
N TYR A 198 21.73 -1.53 21.01
CA TYR A 198 21.17 -0.30 21.56
C TYR A 198 20.42 0.45 20.46
N THR A 199 19.36 1.18 20.79
CA THR A 199 18.73 2.05 19.79
C THR A 199 19.58 3.30 19.58
N LEU A 200 19.72 3.74 18.32
CA LEU A 200 20.44 4.98 18.01
C LEU A 200 19.81 6.18 18.74
N ALA A 201 18.48 6.20 18.88
CA ALA A 201 17.78 7.19 19.69
C ALA A 201 18.28 7.24 21.15
N ALA A 202 18.44 6.09 21.82
CA ALA A 202 18.97 6.06 23.18
C ALA A 202 20.45 6.45 23.26
N LEU A 203 21.25 6.05 22.27
CA LEU A 203 22.67 6.40 22.20
C LEU A 203 22.91 7.90 22.08
N VAL A 204 22.00 8.62 21.42
CA VAL A 204 22.07 10.09 21.31
C VAL A 204 21.34 10.82 22.44
N GLY A 205 20.67 10.11 23.34
CA GLY A 205 19.90 10.68 24.45
C GLY A 205 18.50 11.18 24.07
N TYR A 206 17.96 10.78 22.92
CA TYR A 206 16.60 11.12 22.50
C TYR A 206 15.58 10.13 23.06
N GLY A 207 14.66 10.62 23.89
CA GLY A 207 13.61 9.81 24.52
C GLY A 207 12.24 9.86 23.82
N GLY A 208 12.09 10.63 22.74
CA GLY A 208 10.84 10.76 22.00
C GLY A 208 10.66 9.69 20.91
N GLY A 209 9.53 9.74 20.21
CA GLY A 209 9.25 8.91 19.04
C GLY A 209 9.58 9.60 17.71
N ALA A 210 9.51 8.85 16.61
CA ALA A 210 9.78 9.34 15.26
C ALA A 210 8.95 10.58 14.89
N ALA A 211 7.65 10.61 15.23
CA ALA A 211 6.75 11.70 14.88
C ALA A 211 7.18 13.07 15.43
N GLY A 212 7.81 13.09 16.61
CA GLY A 212 8.28 14.30 17.29
C GLY A 212 9.72 14.67 16.99
N CYS A 213 10.45 13.85 16.25
CA CYS A 213 11.86 14.10 15.95
C CYS A 213 11.97 15.19 14.86
N ARG A 214 12.77 16.24 15.11
CA ARG A 214 12.99 17.36 14.18
C ARG A 214 14.45 17.80 14.05
N ASP A 215 15.32 17.38 14.95
CA ASP A 215 16.69 17.88 15.06
C ASP A 215 17.74 16.89 14.57
N VAL A 216 18.97 17.38 14.45
CA VAL A 216 20.17 16.56 14.27
C VAL A 216 20.84 16.38 15.63
N TYR A 217 21.13 15.13 15.99
CA TYR A 217 21.77 14.76 17.23
C TYR A 217 23.21 14.34 16.98
N VAL A 218 24.14 14.84 17.78
CA VAL A 218 25.57 14.50 17.63
C VAL A 218 25.94 13.44 18.65
N TRP A 219 26.13 12.21 18.20
CA TRP A 219 26.61 11.11 19.03
C TRP A 219 28.11 10.94 18.84
N ARG A 220 28.91 11.36 19.83
CA ARG A 220 30.37 11.20 19.81
C ARG A 220 31.06 11.74 18.54
N GLY A 221 30.56 12.87 18.03
CA GLY A 221 31.05 13.49 16.81
C GLY A 221 30.34 13.04 15.52
N VAL A 222 29.42 12.08 15.61
CA VAL A 222 28.62 11.61 14.47
C VAL A 222 27.28 12.34 14.41
N PRO A 223 27.01 13.16 13.38
CA PRO A 223 25.73 13.84 13.23
C PRO A 223 24.67 12.88 12.68
N LEU A 224 23.68 12.54 13.51
CA LEU A 224 22.57 11.66 13.18
C LEU A 224 21.27 12.47 13.11
N GLY A 225 20.61 12.43 11.95
CA GLY A 225 19.28 13.00 11.76
C GLY A 225 18.19 12.03 12.22
N CYS A 226 16.96 12.51 12.29
CA CYS A 226 15.80 11.68 12.62
C CYS A 226 15.65 10.47 11.69
N GLU A 227 16.06 10.61 10.44
CA GLU A 227 16.07 9.55 9.44
C GLU A 227 17.14 8.48 9.66
N ASP A 228 18.12 8.73 10.53
CA ASP A 228 19.08 7.73 10.99
C ASP A 228 18.58 7.05 12.27
N LEU A 229 17.91 7.79 13.15
CA LEU A 229 17.43 7.28 14.45
C LEU A 229 16.21 6.37 14.30
N PHE A 230 15.38 6.61 13.29
CA PHE A 230 14.13 5.89 13.06
C PHE A 230 14.03 5.35 11.64
N ASP A 231 13.47 4.15 11.50
CA ASP A 231 13.20 3.51 10.22
C ASP A 231 12.02 4.14 9.48
N ALA A 232 11.67 3.59 8.32
CA ALA A 232 10.66 4.20 7.43
C ALA A 232 9.24 4.12 8.01
N TRP A 233 9.07 3.27 9.03
CA TRP A 233 7.81 2.98 9.70
C TRP A 233 7.78 3.60 11.11
N GLY A 234 8.81 4.35 11.50
CA GLY A 234 8.91 5.04 12.78
C GLY A 234 9.43 4.18 13.94
N GLY A 235 9.87 2.95 13.67
CA GLY A 235 10.60 2.11 14.62
C GLY A 235 12.01 2.66 14.87
N ALA A 236 12.56 2.46 16.06
CA ALA A 236 13.91 2.93 16.37
C ALA A 236 14.96 2.02 15.70
N VAL A 237 15.92 2.61 14.99
CA VAL A 237 17.03 1.86 14.39
C VAL A 237 17.97 1.40 15.50
N GLY A 238 18.25 0.10 15.52
CA GLY A 238 19.21 -0.52 16.43
C GLY A 238 20.63 -0.46 15.89
N LEU A 239 21.58 -0.30 16.80
CA LEU A 239 23.01 -0.52 16.61
C LEU A 239 23.41 -1.75 17.42
N ALA A 240 23.77 -2.84 16.74
CA ALA A 240 24.48 -3.95 17.34
C ALA A 240 25.98 -3.62 17.38
N PHE A 241 26.50 -3.45 18.60
CA PHE A 241 27.90 -3.15 18.84
C PHE A 241 28.66 -4.46 19.06
N THR A 242 29.51 -4.86 18.11
CA THR A 242 30.33 -6.07 18.23
C THR A 242 31.68 -5.73 18.84
N SER A 243 32.33 -4.69 18.32
CA SER A 243 33.58 -4.14 18.85
C SER A 243 33.73 -2.70 18.38
N ASP A 244 34.80 -2.04 18.83
CA ASP A 244 35.25 -0.76 18.29
C ASP A 244 35.66 -0.81 16.81
N GLN A 245 35.78 -2.01 16.23
CA GLN A 245 36.12 -2.27 14.82
C GLN A 245 34.92 -2.75 13.98
N ALA A 246 33.81 -3.12 14.63
CA ALA A 246 32.68 -3.75 13.96
C ALA A 246 31.34 -3.35 14.60
N VAL A 247 30.46 -2.79 13.78
CA VAL A 247 29.09 -2.43 14.15
C VAL A 247 28.11 -2.85 13.07
N SER A 248 26.87 -3.11 13.46
CA SER A 248 25.77 -3.33 12.51
C SER A 248 24.57 -2.50 12.88
N LEU A 249 23.87 -1.98 11.88
CA LEU A 249 22.57 -1.35 12.04
C LEU A 249 21.46 -2.33 11.70
N ILE A 250 20.39 -2.27 12.46
CA ILE A 250 19.25 -3.19 12.41
C ILE A 250 17.97 -2.37 12.43
N SER A 251 17.08 -2.61 11.47
CA SER A 251 15.71 -2.09 11.46
C SER A 251 14.73 -3.26 11.42
N GLU A 252 13.76 -3.25 12.33
CA GLU A 252 12.67 -4.21 12.35
C GLU A 252 11.49 -3.67 11.54
N THR A 253 11.16 -4.35 10.44
CA THR A 253 10.09 -3.89 9.56
C THR A 253 8.74 -4.45 10.02
N PRO A 254 7.61 -3.76 9.75
CA PRO A 254 6.28 -4.32 9.92
C PRO A 254 5.94 -5.38 8.85
N LEU A 255 6.83 -5.61 7.88
CA LEU A 255 6.66 -6.60 6.83
C LEU A 255 6.96 -7.98 7.40
N VAL A 256 6.17 -8.98 7.01
CA VAL A 256 6.35 -10.35 7.49
C VAL A 256 6.55 -11.32 6.33
N ASN A 257 7.43 -12.29 6.53
CA ASN A 257 7.63 -13.38 5.58
C ASN A 257 6.42 -14.34 5.57
N ALA A 258 6.45 -15.34 4.69
CA ALA A 258 5.42 -16.38 4.58
C ALA A 258 5.09 -17.09 5.91
N ALA A 259 6.09 -17.28 6.78
CA ALA A 259 5.92 -17.90 8.10
C ALA A 259 5.31 -16.95 9.16
N GLY A 260 5.11 -15.67 8.83
CA GLY A 260 4.65 -14.65 9.78
C GLY A 260 5.75 -14.07 10.66
N THR A 261 7.02 -14.33 10.35
CA THR A 261 8.14 -13.72 11.05
C THR A 261 8.38 -12.32 10.50
N PRO A 262 8.52 -11.29 11.35
CA PRO A 262 8.94 -9.96 10.93
C PRO A 262 10.26 -10.01 10.17
N LEU A 263 10.33 -9.27 9.07
CA LEU A 263 11.57 -9.09 8.33
C LEU A 263 12.44 -8.08 9.05
N VAL A 264 13.70 -8.43 9.23
CA VAL A 264 14.74 -7.55 9.77
C VAL A 264 15.65 -7.13 8.62
N VAL A 265 15.85 -5.82 8.47
CA VAL A 265 16.82 -5.26 7.53
C VAL A 265 18.07 -4.90 8.33
N ALA A 266 19.20 -5.48 7.93
CA ALA A 266 20.48 -5.22 8.57
C ALA A 266 21.54 -4.78 7.57
N ALA A 267 22.44 -3.93 8.03
CA ALA A 267 23.66 -3.57 7.33
C ALA A 267 24.81 -3.55 8.34
N GLY A 268 25.94 -4.15 7.99
CA GLY A 268 27.12 -4.22 8.84
C GLY A 268 28.30 -3.49 8.24
N PHE A 269 29.21 -3.06 9.11
CA PHE A 269 30.54 -2.57 8.77
C PHE A 269 31.58 -3.25 9.65
N THR A 270 32.67 -3.68 9.03
CA THR A 270 33.81 -4.33 9.67
C THR A 270 35.07 -3.91 8.93
N MET A 271 36.08 -3.44 9.67
CA MET A 271 37.44 -3.23 9.14
C MET A 271 38.29 -4.48 9.29
#